data_AF-A0AAV5SD42-F1
#
_entry.id   AF-A0AAV5SD42-F1
#
_cell.length_a   1.000
_cell.length_b   1.000
_cell.length_c   1.000
_cell.angle_alpha   90.00
_cell.angle_beta   90.00
_cell.angle_gamma   90.00
#
_symmetry.space_group_name_H-M   'P 1'
#
loop_
_entity.id
_entity.type
_entity.pdbx_description
1 polymer ?
#
loop_
_entity_poly.entity_id
_entity_poly.type
_entity_poly.pdbx_seq_one_letter_code
_entity_poly.pdbx_strand_id
1 'polypeptide(L)' 'PTVHMVPDRFRAKLLETGRNHPGQIFRSKGIGEPPHLLATAVHSALRMAIYSFRGKGDVVRLDSPL' A
#
# COMPACT_ATOMS: atom_id res chain seq x y z
N PRO A 1 13.31 -5.46 -4.42
CA PRO A 1 12.59 -4.93 -5.59
C PRO A 1 13.56 -4.43 -6.69
N THR A 2 13.43 -4.96 -7.91
CA THR A 2 14.10 -4.47 -9.12
C THR A 2 13.13 -3.65 -9.97
N VAL A 3 13.57 -3.08 -11.09
CA VAL A 3 12.72 -2.30 -12.02
C VAL A 3 11.51 -3.08 -12.54
N HIS A 4 11.56 -4.41 -12.56
CA HIS A 4 10.44 -5.26 -12.99
C HIS A 4 9.48 -5.64 -11.86
N MET A 5 9.78 -5.24 -10.61
CA MET A 5 8.98 -5.55 -9.43
C MET A 5 8.09 -4.37 -9.00
N VAL A 6 8.07 -3.28 -9.77
CA VAL A 6 7.18 -2.13 -9.53
C VAL A 6 5.97 -2.19 -10.47
N PRO A 7 4.81 -1.63 -10.08
CA PRO A 7 3.65 -1.58 -10.96
C PRO A 7 3.92 -0.78 -12.24
N ASP A 8 3.52 -1.29 -13.39
CA ASP A 8 3.60 -0.58 -14.68
C ASP A 8 2.93 0.80 -14.64
N ARG A 9 1.87 0.92 -13.82
CA ARG A 9 1.14 2.17 -13.56
C ARG A 9 1.22 2.55 -12.09
N PHE A 10 2.25 3.29 -11.72
CA PHE A 10 2.42 3.85 -10.38
C PHE A 10 1.89 5.29 -10.33
N ARG A 11 0.84 5.55 -9.54
CA ARG A 11 0.24 6.89 -9.39
C ARG A 11 0.34 7.35 -7.93
N ALA A 12 0.84 8.56 -7.73
CA ALA A 12 0.90 9.21 -6.43
C ALA A 12 0.34 10.64 -6.54
N LYS A 13 -0.44 11.06 -5.55
CA LYS A 13 -0.94 12.43 -5.41
C LYS A 13 -0.82 12.85 -3.95
N LEU A 14 -0.29 14.05 -3.72
CA LEU A 14 -0.35 14.68 -2.40
C LEU A 14 -1.70 15.37 -2.23
N LEU A 15 -2.26 15.27 -1.03
CA LEU A 15 -3.46 16.02 -0.68
C LEU A 15 -3.12 17.52 -0.65
N GLU A 16 -3.86 18.32 -1.42
CA GLU A 16 -3.55 19.74 -1.66
C GLU A 16 -3.79 20.62 -0.43
N THR A 17 -4.81 20.30 0.36
CA THR A 17 -5.16 21.06 1.56
C THR A 17 -5.37 20.12 2.74
N GLY A 18 -4.81 20.50 3.90
CA GLY A 18 -4.89 19.69 5.11
C GLY A 18 -4.59 20.52 6.35
N ARG A 19 -5.13 20.07 7.50
CA ARG A 19 -4.79 20.64 8.80
C ARG A 19 -3.50 19.98 9.30
N ASN A 20 -2.37 20.59 9.00
CA ASN A 20 -1.07 20.12 9.51
C ASN A 20 -0.81 20.66 10.91
N HIS A 21 -0.08 19.89 11.70
CA HIS A 21 0.20 20.22 13.10
C HIS A 21 0.97 21.55 13.18
N PRO A 22 0.52 22.53 13.99
CA PRO A 22 1.11 23.87 14.03
C PRO A 22 2.56 23.88 14.55
N GLY A 23 2.95 22.85 15.33
CA GLY A 23 4.32 22.68 15.80
C GLY A 23 5.31 22.16 14.74
N GLN A 24 4.85 21.85 13.52
CA GLN A 24 5.75 21.42 12.44
C GLN A 24 6.23 22.61 11.60
N ILE A 25 7.51 22.60 11.25
CA ILE A 25 8.14 23.62 10.42
C ILE A 25 7.41 23.70 9.08
N PHE A 26 7.00 24.92 8.71
CA PHE A 26 6.25 25.25 7.50
C PHE A 26 4.96 24.43 7.29
N ARG A 27 4.34 23.94 8.37
CA ARG A 27 3.19 23.03 8.27
C ARG A 27 3.52 21.77 7.44
N SER A 28 4.76 21.28 7.51
CA SER A 28 5.17 20.05 6.83
C SER A 28 4.75 18.79 7.58
N LYS A 29 4.96 17.61 6.97
CA LYS A 29 4.75 16.31 7.58
C LYS A 29 5.82 15.33 7.11
N GLY A 30 6.48 14.65 8.05
CA GLY A 30 7.41 13.56 7.74
C GLY A 30 6.66 12.35 7.19
N ILE A 31 7.10 11.82 6.05
CA ILE A 31 6.44 10.72 5.32
C ILE A 31 7.40 9.57 4.96
N GLY A 32 8.48 9.36 5.72
CA GLY A 32 9.41 8.25 5.45
C GLY A 32 8.75 6.88 5.61
N GLU A 33 8.22 6.60 6.80
CA GLU A 33 7.58 5.32 7.14
C GLU A 33 6.12 5.17 6.67
N PRO A 34 5.24 6.20 6.73
CA PRO A 34 3.81 6.01 6.44
C PRO A 34 3.49 5.35 5.09
N PRO A 35 4.19 5.66 3.98
CA PRO A 35 3.95 5.00 2.70
C PRO A 35 4.39 3.52 2.66
N HIS A 36 5.29 3.09 3.56
CA HIS A 36 5.75 1.70 3.60
C HIS A 36 4.58 0.74 3.85
N LEU A 37 3.68 1.10 4.74
CA LEU A 37 2.48 0.30 5.03
C LEU A 37 1.57 0.15 3.80
N LEU A 38 1.55 1.13 2.87
CA LEU A 38 0.72 1.06 1.66
C LEU A 38 1.15 -0.09 0.72
N ALA A 39 2.38 -0.59 0.82
CA ALA A 39 2.84 -1.74 0.04
C ALA A 39 2.04 -3.02 0.34
N THR A 40 1.41 -3.14 1.53
CA THR A 40 0.52 -4.25 1.89
C THR A 40 -0.72 -4.37 0.99
N ALA A 41 -1.04 -3.31 0.23
CA ALA A 41 -2.08 -3.36 -0.80
C ALA A 41 -1.78 -4.42 -1.87
N VAL A 42 -0.50 -4.60 -2.26
CA VAL A 42 -0.09 -5.61 -3.26
C VAL A 42 -0.31 -7.02 -2.72
N HIS A 43 0.09 -7.27 -1.47
CA HIS A 43 -0.16 -8.54 -0.78
C HIS A 43 -1.67 -8.86 -0.72
N SER A 44 -2.48 -7.84 -0.39
CA SER A 44 -3.94 -7.98 -0.33
C SER A 44 -4.56 -8.27 -1.70
N ALA A 45 -4.08 -7.60 -2.75
CA ALA A 45 -4.52 -7.84 -4.13
C ALA A 45 -4.22 -9.28 -4.59
N LEU A 46 -3.03 -9.80 -4.29
CA LEU A 46 -2.67 -11.19 -4.59
C LEU A 46 -3.55 -12.19 -3.83
N ARG A 47 -3.77 -11.96 -2.52
CA ARG A 47 -4.69 -12.79 -1.73
C ARG A 47 -6.10 -12.81 -2.31
N MET A 48 -6.61 -11.65 -2.75
CA MET A 48 -7.93 -11.56 -3.39
C MET A 48 -7.99 -12.30 -4.73
N ALA A 49 -6.93 -12.21 -5.54
CA ALA A 49 -6.85 -12.95 -6.80
C ALA A 49 -6.87 -14.47 -6.59
N ILE A 50 -6.10 -14.98 -5.62
CA ILE A 50 -6.07 -16.39 -5.25
C ILE A 50 -7.45 -16.85 -4.74
N TYR A 51 -8.08 -16.05 -3.88
CA TYR A 51 -9.42 -16.35 -3.38
C TYR A 51 -10.46 -16.40 -4.51
N SER A 52 -10.40 -15.44 -5.44
CA SER A 52 -11.28 -15.43 -6.61
C SER A 52 -11.11 -16.65 -7.51
N PHE A 53 -9.88 -17.19 -7.61
CA PHE A 53 -9.60 -18.39 -8.40
C PHE A 53 -10.11 -19.67 -7.72
N ARG A 54 -9.98 -19.80 -6.40
CA ARG A 54 -10.33 -21.04 -5.66
C ARG A 54 -11.82 -21.20 -5.38
N GLY A 55 -12.59 -20.12 -5.38
CA GLY A 55 -14.04 -20.16 -5.16
C GLY A 55 -14.46 -20.06 -3.69
N LYS A 56 -15.78 -20.06 -3.44
CA LYS A 56 -16.35 -19.85 -2.10
C LYS A 56 -16.05 -21.03 -1.18
N GLY A 57 -15.58 -20.74 0.03
CA GLY A 57 -15.37 -21.72 1.11
C GLY A 57 -13.92 -22.14 1.33
N ASP A 58 -13.02 -21.82 0.42
CA ASP A 58 -11.61 -22.21 0.49
C ASP A 58 -10.70 -21.00 0.82
N VAL A 59 -10.96 -20.40 1.99
CA VAL A 59 -10.17 -19.27 2.50
C VAL A 59 -8.84 -19.80 3.04
N VAL A 60 -7.76 -19.56 2.30
CA VAL A 60 -6.40 -19.85 2.78
C VAL A 60 -5.80 -18.65 3.49
N ARG A 61 -5.16 -18.93 4.63
CA ARG A 61 -4.30 -17.99 5.34
C ARG A 61 -2.99 -17.88 4.56
N LEU A 62 -2.70 -16.69 4.06
CA LEU A 62 -1.43 -16.34 3.44
C LEU A 62 -0.67 -15.46 4.43
N ASP A 63 0.41 -16.01 4.99
CA ASP A 63 1.34 -15.29 5.84
C ASP A 63 2.38 -14.56 4.98
N SER A 64 3.04 -13.54 5.53
CA SER A 64 4.11 -12.81 4.83
C SER A 64 5.46 -13.52 5.01
N PRO A 65 6.37 -13.47 4.02
CA PRO A 65 6.19 -12.96 2.65
C PRO A 65 5.40 -13.95 1.76
N LEU A 66 4.68 -13.41 0.77
CA LEU A 66 4.09 -14.20 -0.32
C LEU A 66 5.15 -14.67 -1.31
#